data_AF-A0AAV4U7P6-F1
#
_entry.id   AF-A0AAV4U7P6-F1
#
_cell.length_a   1.000
_cell.length_b   1.000
_cell.length_c   1.000
_cell.angle_alpha   90.00
_cell.angle_beta   90.00
_cell.angle_gamma   90.00
#
_symmetry.space_group_name_H-M   'P 1'
#
loop_
_entity.id
_entity.type
_entity.pdbx_description
1 polymer ?
#
loop_
_entity_poly.entity_id
_entity_poly.type
_entity_poly.pdbx_seq_one_letter_code
_entity_poly.pdbx_strand_id
1 'polypeptide(L)'
;MLQTMGVHYWYGAHENMSCSDFFPLTAIYNRGKLTSFAFASFGNYEFSRRFEHPSSTALTMFFPTPVPKCLYDEYDRSGGFSSMHVFFSVRPWNIMC
;
A
#
# COMPACT_ATOMS: atom_id res chain seq x y z
N MET A 1 4.41 3.61 -16.85
CA MET A 1 5.09 3.18 -15.60
C MET A 1 4.90 1.67 -15.50
N LEU A 2 5.98 0.89 -15.53
CA LEU A 2 5.90 -0.57 -15.38
C LEU A 2 5.53 -0.86 -13.91
N GLN A 3 4.27 -1.24 -13.64
CA GLN A 3 3.86 -1.72 -12.33
C GLN A 3 4.46 -3.11 -12.09
N THR A 4 5.72 -3.17 -11.69
CA THR A 4 6.43 -4.42 -11.39
C THR A 4 5.81 -5.14 -10.18
N MET A 5 5.24 -4.39 -9.23
CA MET A 5 4.44 -4.87 -8.09
C MET A 5 3.02 -5.32 -8.45
N GLY A 6 2.47 -4.85 -9.57
CA GLY A 6 1.06 -5.02 -9.91
C GLY A 6 0.17 -3.89 -9.40
N VAL A 7 -1.15 -4.08 -9.58
CA VAL A 7 -2.20 -3.13 -9.21
C VAL A 7 -2.69 -3.45 -7.80
N HIS A 8 -2.66 -2.46 -6.92
CA HIS A 8 -3.17 -2.54 -5.56
C HIS A 8 -4.64 -2.13 -5.53
N TYR A 9 -5.51 -3.03 -5.06
CA TYR A 9 -6.94 -2.80 -4.94
C TYR A 9 -7.31 -2.58 -3.47
N TRP A 10 -7.65 -1.34 -3.16
CA TRP A 10 -8.09 -0.92 -1.84
C TRP A 10 -9.62 -0.87 -1.79
N TYR A 11 -10.19 -1.59 -0.83
CA TYR A 11 -11.64 -1.66 -0.69
C TYR A 11 -12.22 -0.29 -0.31
N GLY A 12 -13.14 0.22 -1.14
CA GLY A 12 -13.87 1.47 -0.86
C GLY A 12 -13.01 2.74 -0.84
N ALA A 13 -11.76 2.69 -1.28
CA ALA A 13 -10.87 3.86 -1.25
C ALA A 13 -11.27 4.90 -2.30
N HIS A 14 -11.51 6.13 -1.84
CA HIS A 14 -11.88 7.27 -2.68
C HIS A 14 -11.45 8.58 -2.01
N GLU A 15 -11.32 9.67 -2.79
CA GLU A 15 -10.71 10.94 -2.36
C GLU A 15 -11.24 11.48 -1.01
N ASN A 16 -12.55 11.40 -0.81
CA ASN A 16 -13.28 12.06 0.26
C ASN A 16 -13.71 11.11 1.39
N MET A 17 -13.06 9.94 1.51
CA MET A 17 -13.36 8.99 2.58
C MET A 17 -12.84 9.47 3.93
N SER A 18 -13.48 9.03 5.02
CA SER A 18 -12.90 9.12 6.36
C SER A 18 -11.81 8.06 6.54
N CYS A 19 -10.75 8.38 7.28
CA CYS A 19 -9.72 7.39 7.63
C CYS A 19 -10.22 6.33 8.62
N SER A 20 -11.34 6.55 9.31
CA SER A 20 -12.03 5.50 10.06
C SER A 20 -12.56 4.38 9.16
N ASP A 21 -12.83 4.69 7.90
CA ASP A 21 -13.41 3.77 6.93
C ASP A 21 -12.33 3.10 6.08
N PHE A 22 -11.06 3.48 6.30
CA PHE A 22 -9.93 2.91 5.59
C PHE A 22 -9.71 1.46 6.02
N PHE A 23 -9.92 0.53 5.08
CA PHE A 23 -9.64 -0.87 5.32
C PHE A 23 -8.15 -1.16 5.06
N PRO A 24 -7.37 -1.55 6.09
CA PRO A 24 -5.90 -1.60 6.04
C PRO A 24 -5.35 -2.86 5.33
N LEU A 25 -6.03 -3.33 4.28
CA LEU A 25 -5.63 -4.47 3.49
C LEU A 25 -5.91 -4.23 2.01
N THR A 26 -4.94 -4.56 1.18
CA THR A 26 -5.05 -4.43 -0.29
C THR A 26 -4.78 -5.76 -0.96
N ALA A 27 -5.59 -6.07 -1.98
CA ALA A 27 -5.36 -7.20 -2.85
C ALA A 27 -4.53 -6.75 -4.05
N ILE A 28 -3.49 -7.50 -4.40
CA ILE A 28 -2.52 -7.07 -5.41
C ILE A 28 -2.53 -8.04 -6.58
N TYR A 29 -2.87 -7.51 -7.75
CA TYR A 29 -2.94 -8.29 -8.98
C TYR A 29 -1.80 -7.91 -9.92
N ASN A 30 -1.07 -8.90 -10.41
CA ASN A 30 -0.08 -8.73 -11.45
C ASN A 30 -0.55 -9.48 -12.71
N ARG A 31 -0.66 -8.77 -13.84
CA ARG A 31 -1.16 -9.30 -15.12
C ARG A 31 -2.50 -10.04 -14.99
N GLY A 32 -3.42 -9.48 -14.20
CA GLY A 32 -4.77 -10.03 -13.98
C GLY A 32 -4.85 -11.24 -13.04
N LYS A 33 -3.74 -11.66 -12.41
CA LYS A 33 -3.73 -12.73 -11.40
C LYS A 33 -3.45 -12.14 -10.02
N LEU A 34 -4.19 -12.61 -9.02
CA LEU A 34 -3.91 -12.29 -7.62
C LEU A 34 -2.57 -12.92 -7.22
N THR A 35 -1.58 -12.09 -6.90
CA THR A 35 -0.19 -12.54 -6.62
C THR A 35 0.24 -12.29 -5.18
N SER A 36 -0.40 -11.34 -4.51
CA SER A 36 -0.12 -10.98 -3.13
C SER A 36 -1.30 -10.24 -2.51
N PHE A 37 -1.26 -10.10 -1.20
CA PHE A 37 -1.97 -9.03 -0.50
C PHE A 37 -0.97 -8.28 0.39
N ALA A 38 -1.31 -7.08 0.81
CA ALA A 38 -0.50 -6.34 1.77
C ALA A 38 -1.36 -5.77 2.89
N PHE A 39 -0.78 -5.75 4.09
CA PHE A 39 -1.29 -4.94 5.19
C PHE A 39 -0.72 -3.53 5.07
N ALA A 40 -1.52 -2.54 5.43
CA ALA A 40 -1.10 -1.16 5.59
C ALA A 40 -1.33 -0.70 7.02
N SER A 41 -0.44 0.15 7.51
CA SER A 41 -0.61 0.79 8.80
C SER A 41 0.01 2.17 8.81
N PHE A 42 -0.55 3.06 9.62
CA PHE A 42 0.02 4.37 9.86
C PHE A 42 1.23 4.26 10.82
N GLY A 43 2.26 5.04 10.51
CA GLY A 43 3.54 5.06 11.22
C GLY A 43 4.67 4.35 10.46
N ASN A 44 5.88 4.48 11.01
CA ASN A 44 7.11 3.96 10.43
C ASN A 44 7.67 2.81 11.30
N TYR A 45 7.52 1.56 10.83
CA TYR A 45 7.80 0.35 11.61
C TYR A 45 9.23 -0.18 11.40
N GLU A 46 10.21 0.62 11.78
CA GLU A 46 11.65 0.35 11.54
C GLU A 46 12.22 -0.85 12.33
N PHE A 47 11.46 -1.40 13.28
CA PHE A 47 11.89 -2.55 14.09
C PHE A 47 12.06 -3.85 13.26
N SER A 48 11.60 -3.89 12.01
CA SER A 48 11.66 -5.08 11.15
C SER A 48 11.84 -4.71 9.68
N ARG A 49 12.77 -5.39 8.99
CA ARG A 49 13.00 -5.25 7.54
C ARG A 49 11.88 -5.84 6.67
N ARG A 50 10.80 -6.35 7.27
CA ARG A 50 9.64 -6.88 6.56
C ARG A 50 8.63 -5.79 6.17
N PHE A 51 8.77 -4.60 6.74
CA PHE A 51 7.93 -3.45 6.40
C PHE A 51 8.64 -2.58 5.36
N GLU A 52 7.86 -2.11 4.41
CA GLU A 52 8.24 -1.04 3.50
C GLU A 52 7.78 0.29 4.07
N HIS A 53 8.54 1.34 3.78
CA HIS A 53 8.28 2.69 4.28
C HIS A 53 8.20 3.64 3.08
N PRO A 54 7.09 3.62 2.32
CA PRO A 54 6.91 4.50 1.17
C PRO A 54 6.90 5.97 1.60
N SER A 55 7.47 6.84 0.77
CA SER A 55 7.29 8.29 0.93
C SER A 55 5.83 8.67 0.69
N SER A 56 5.40 9.82 1.23
CA SER A 56 4.05 10.36 0.98
C SER A 56 3.76 10.50 -0.53
N THR A 57 4.74 10.92 -1.32
CA THR A 57 4.63 11.01 -2.79
C THR A 57 4.40 9.66 -3.47
N ALA A 58 4.91 8.57 -2.89
CA ALA A 58 4.77 7.22 -3.44
C ALA A 58 3.34 6.67 -3.26
N LEU A 59 2.52 7.24 -2.38
CA LEU A 59 1.12 6.83 -2.18
C LEU A 59 0.33 6.83 -3.50
N THR A 60 0.63 7.78 -4.39
CA THR A 60 0.00 7.89 -5.72
C THR A 60 0.26 6.69 -6.64
N MET A 61 1.27 5.87 -6.36
CA MET A 61 1.63 4.70 -7.18
C MET A 61 0.78 3.48 -6.86
N PHE A 62 0.24 3.39 -5.64
CA PHE A 62 -0.48 2.22 -5.16
C PHE A 62 -1.86 2.52 -4.60
N PHE A 63 -2.27 3.77 -4.43
CA PHE A 63 -3.66 4.14 -4.16
C PHE A 63 -4.39 4.59 -5.43
N PRO A 64 -5.73 4.58 -5.43
CA PRO A 64 -6.52 5.23 -6.48
C PRO A 64 -6.10 6.69 -6.62
N THR A 65 -6.14 7.21 -7.85
CA THR A 65 -5.96 8.64 -8.13
C THR A 65 -7.33 9.26 -8.39
N PRO A 66 -7.73 10.32 -7.65
CA PRO A 66 -6.99 10.98 -6.56
C PRO A 66 -6.92 10.14 -5.27
N VAL A 67 -5.78 10.25 -4.58
CA VAL A 67 -5.50 9.55 -3.31
C VAL A 67 -6.41 10.12 -2.21
N PRO A 68 -6.99 9.28 -1.33
CA PRO A 68 -7.74 9.75 -0.16
C PRO A 68 -6.96 10.79 0.65
N LYS A 69 -7.55 11.98 0.86
CA LYS A 69 -6.87 13.10 1.54
C LYS A 69 -6.45 12.73 2.96
N CYS A 70 -7.30 12.00 3.66
CA CYS A 70 -7.05 11.60 5.04
C CYS A 70 -5.77 10.75 5.20
N LEU A 71 -5.32 10.03 4.16
CA LEU A 71 -4.10 9.23 4.22
C LEU A 71 -2.86 10.11 4.30
N TYR A 72 -2.86 11.29 3.66
CA TYR A 72 -1.78 12.27 3.82
C TYR A 72 -1.77 12.86 5.23
N ASP A 73 -2.95 13.22 5.74
CA ASP A 73 -3.08 13.77 7.09
C ASP A 73 -2.58 12.77 8.16
N GLU A 74 -2.96 11.50 8.05
CA GLU A 74 -2.52 10.44 8.96
C GLU A 74 -1.05 10.04 8.76
N TYR A 75 -0.53 10.12 7.53
CA TYR A 75 0.89 9.94 7.24
C TYR A 75 1.71 10.98 8.03
N ASP A 76 1.36 12.26 7.90
CA ASP A 76 2.08 13.35 8.55
C ASP A 76 1.95 13.28 10.08
N ARG A 77 0.75 12.95 10.57
CA ARG A 77 0.47 12.80 12.02
C ARG A 77 1.23 11.63 12.64
N SER A 78 1.30 10.49 11.95
CA SER A 78 1.88 9.25 12.46
C SER A 78 3.38 9.13 12.18
N GLY A 79 3.95 10.07 11.42
CA GLY A 79 5.37 10.06 11.04
C GLY A 79 5.71 9.06 9.94
N GLY A 80 4.71 8.60 9.16
CA GLY A 80 4.93 7.72 8.02
C GLY A 80 3.79 6.76 7.74
N PHE A 81 4.04 5.84 6.81
CA PHE A 81 3.17 4.74 6.43
C PHE A 81 4.01 3.49 6.27
N SER A 82 3.51 2.35 6.74
CA SER A 82 4.20 1.08 6.63
C SER A 82 3.32 0.05 5.95
N SER A 83 3.88 -0.65 4.96
CA SER A 83 3.22 -1.78 4.29
C SER A 83 3.98 -3.08 4.51
N MET A 84 3.26 -4.19 4.65
CA MET A 84 3.83 -5.53 4.69
C MET A 84 3.17 -6.43 3.66
N HIS A 85 3.94 -6.84 2.68
CA HIS A 85 3.50 -7.74 1.61
C HIS A 85 3.52 -9.20 2.03
N VAL A 86 2.47 -9.94 1.67
CA VAL A 86 2.37 -11.40 1.75
C VAL A 86 2.22 -11.93 0.33
N PHE A 87 3.29 -12.54 -0.18
CA PHE A 87 3.34 -13.04 -1.56
C PHE A 87 2.91 -14.50 -1.66
N PHE A 88 2.20 -14.83 -2.74
CA PHE A 88 1.78 -16.21 -3.05
C PHE A 88 2.80 -16.96 -3.93
N SER A 89 3.99 -16.40 -4.10
CA SER A 89 5.08 -16.97 -4.87
C SER A 89 6.24 -17.35 -3.94
N VAL A 90 6.87 -18.48 -4.23
CA VAL A 90 8.11 -18.95 -3.56
C VAL A 90 9.32 -18.08 -3.87
N ARG A 91 9.27 -17.23 -4.91
CA ARG A 91 10.35 -16.31 -5.30
C ARG A 91 9.84 -14.87 -5.35
N PRO A 92 9.49 -14.27 -4.20
CA PRO A 92 8.89 -12.93 -4.15
C PRO A 92 9.85 -11.84 -4.61
N TRP A 93 11.17 -12.01 -4.48
CA TRP A 93 12.19 -11.07 -4.94
C TRP A 93 12.22 -10.84 -6.46
N ASN A 94 11.49 -11.64 -7.25
CA ASN A 94 11.31 -11.39 -8.68
C ASN A 94 10.20 -10.36 -8.97
N ILE A 95 9.37 -10.05 -7.97
CA ILE A 95 8.39 -8.98 -8.01
C ILE A 95 9.13 -7.78 -7.40
N MET A 96 9.60 -6.86 -8.25
CA MET A 96 10.37 -5.68 -7.80
C MET A 96 9.44 -4.55 -7.35
N CYS A 97 9.70 -3.98 -6.17
CA CYS A 97 9.05 -2.78 -5.66
C CYS A 97 9.54 -1.54 -6.40
#